data_AF-A0AAF0ITV2-F1
#
_entry.id   AF-A0AAF0ITV2-F1
#
_cell.length_a   1.000
_cell.length_b   1.000
_cell.length_c   1.000
_cell.angle_alpha   90.00
_cell.angle_beta   90.00
_cell.angle_gamma   90.00
#
_symmetry.space_group_name_H-M   'P 1'
#
loop_
_entity.id
_entity.type
_entity.pdbx_description
1 polymer ?
#
loop_
_entity_poly.entity_id
_entity_poly.type
_entity_poly.pdbx_seq_one_letter_code
_entity_poly.pdbx_strand_id
1 'polypeptide(L)'
;MADDAGGEVPGNTSVFPPPPAVYAQYTEENVLWLRVLEDELRRTGQRDAYAAMPPDERRALQTQLLTDAAARAPGDGALPAPPDADLHELMPPRVAWIEEDGGFQLFGQRWPIPETTPRLDELGIPRLFPEEPFDRAAALQTLLHTLLLTYMQLTSDLLRPIQPYTPVGPPRGAAAANDGGAGEGGAGAGGAGADGADGAPEAPTTRIQDHLRHLETAVINFQYLVNQLRPVQASASLEQLLAQQVARRERQTRLLRAKSAAIREEIARLSL
;
A
#
# COMPACT_ATOMS: atom_id res chain seq x y z
N MET A 1 -25.47 9.39 -39.70
CA MET A 1 -26.42 8.69 -38.80
C MET A 1 -25.61 7.56 -38.20
N ALA A 2 -25.11 7.80 -36.98
CA ALA A 2 -24.32 6.91 -36.10
C ALA A 2 -23.36 5.93 -36.79
N ASP A 3 -22.10 6.36 -37.00
CA ASP A 3 -20.99 5.43 -37.14
C ASP A 3 -20.62 4.95 -35.74
N ASP A 4 -20.94 3.68 -35.49
CA ASP A 4 -20.64 2.94 -34.27
C ASP A 4 -19.12 2.69 -34.23
N ALA A 5 -18.40 3.53 -33.49
CA ALA A 5 -16.98 3.32 -33.17
C ALA A 5 -16.84 2.20 -32.10
N GLY A 6 -17.41 1.04 -32.39
CA GLY A 6 -17.09 -0.22 -31.73
C GLY A 6 -15.70 -0.65 -32.19
N GLY A 7 -14.68 -0.23 -31.46
CA GLY A 7 -13.32 -0.70 -31.66
C GLY A 7 -13.30 -2.23 -31.72
N GLU A 8 -12.78 -2.78 -32.82
CA GLU A 8 -12.54 -4.21 -32.99
C GLU A 8 -11.89 -4.75 -31.71
N VAL A 9 -12.54 -5.71 -31.05
CA VAL A 9 -11.93 -6.48 -29.97
C VAL A 9 -11.01 -7.49 -30.67
N PRO A 10 -9.68 -7.27 -30.73
CA PRO A 10 -8.80 -8.28 -31.28
C PRO A 10 -8.95 -9.54 -30.43
N GLY A 11 -9.09 -10.67 -31.12
CA GLY A 11 -9.50 -11.96 -30.56
C GLY A 11 -8.80 -12.36 -29.26
N ASN A 12 -9.55 -13.13 -28.47
CA ASN A 12 -9.25 -13.71 -27.16
C ASN A 12 -8.00 -14.62 -27.07
N THR A 13 -6.85 -14.20 -27.59
CA THR A 13 -5.57 -14.95 -27.49
C THR A 13 -4.44 -14.17 -26.82
N SER A 14 -4.66 -12.89 -26.48
CA SER A 14 -3.70 -12.12 -25.67
C SER A 14 -3.98 -12.31 -24.18
N VAL A 15 -2.95 -12.74 -23.44
CA VAL A 15 -2.96 -12.85 -21.97
C VAL A 15 -2.97 -11.46 -21.30
N PHE A 16 -2.62 -10.42 -22.05
CA PHE A 16 -2.55 -9.04 -21.57
C PHE A 16 -3.65 -8.19 -22.18
N PRO A 17 -4.31 -7.34 -21.39
CA PRO A 17 -5.28 -6.38 -21.92
C PRO A 17 -4.57 -5.41 -22.88
N PRO A 18 -5.25 -4.93 -23.94
CA PRO A 18 -4.71 -3.88 -24.79
C PRO A 18 -4.48 -2.60 -23.95
N PRO A 19 -3.54 -1.73 -24.37
CA PRO A 19 -3.33 -0.46 -23.71
C PRO A 19 -4.60 0.41 -23.78
N PRO A 20 -4.76 1.37 -22.85
CA PRO A 20 -5.90 2.30 -22.86
C PRO A 20 -5.99 3.09 -24.17
N ALA A 21 -7.20 3.31 -24.70
CA ALA A 21 -7.42 4.01 -25.97
C ALA A 21 -6.78 5.41 -26.05
N VAL A 22 -6.61 6.08 -24.91
CA VAL A 22 -5.96 7.39 -24.78
C VAL A 22 -4.52 7.38 -25.31
N TYR A 23 -3.83 6.22 -25.30
CA TYR A 23 -2.45 6.14 -25.79
C TYR A 23 -2.31 6.61 -27.25
N ALA A 24 -3.33 6.38 -28.09
CA ALA A 24 -3.33 6.78 -29.50
C ALA A 24 -3.33 8.31 -29.69
N GLN A 25 -3.76 9.06 -28.67
CA GLN A 25 -3.79 10.52 -28.67
C GLN A 25 -2.43 11.15 -28.30
N TYR A 26 -1.45 10.36 -27.83
CA TYR A 26 -0.10 10.85 -27.52
C TYR A 26 0.77 11.00 -28.78
N THR A 27 0.43 11.99 -29.62
CA THR A 27 1.24 12.38 -30.79
C THR A 27 2.16 13.55 -30.46
N GLU A 28 3.26 13.73 -31.21
CA GLU A 28 4.18 14.86 -31.01
C GLU A 28 3.44 16.21 -31.15
N GLU A 29 2.51 16.30 -32.10
CA GLU A 29 1.67 17.47 -32.34
C GLU A 29 0.76 17.79 -31.15
N ASN A 30 0.09 16.77 -30.60
CA ASN A 30 -0.81 16.95 -29.45
C ASN A 30 -0.04 17.35 -28.20
N VAL A 31 1.18 16.86 -28.01
CA VAL A 31 2.05 17.26 -26.89
C VAL A 31 2.51 18.71 -27.03
N LEU A 32 2.78 19.19 -28.24
CA LEU A 32 3.10 20.61 -28.47
C LEU A 32 1.89 21.49 -28.17
N TRP A 33 0.71 21.09 -28.63
CA TRP A 33 -0.54 21.80 -28.34
C TRP A 33 -0.91 21.80 -26.86
N LEU A 34 -0.65 20.70 -26.15
CA LEU A 34 -0.81 20.62 -24.70
C LEU A 34 0.05 21.65 -23.97
N ARG A 35 1.30 21.86 -24.40
CA ARG A 35 2.18 22.90 -23.80
C ARG A 35 1.61 24.29 -24.00
N VAL A 36 1.10 24.59 -25.20
CA VAL A 36 0.47 25.88 -25.50
C VAL A 36 -0.78 26.07 -24.63
N LEU A 37 -1.62 25.03 -24.51
CA LEU A 37 -2.80 25.04 -23.66
C LEU A 37 -2.45 25.27 -22.19
N GLU A 38 -1.44 24.57 -21.66
CA GLU A 38 -0.98 24.77 -20.29
C GLU A 38 -0.50 26.21 -20.05
N ASP A 39 0.23 26.79 -21.00
CA ASP A 39 0.72 28.16 -20.88
C ASP A 39 -0.42 29.18 -20.91
N GLU A 40 -1.43 29.00 -21.76
CA GLU A 40 -2.62 29.86 -21.78
C GLU A 40 -3.46 29.70 -20.51
N LEU A 41 -3.67 28.47 -20.02
CA LEU A 41 -4.37 28.21 -18.75
C LEU A 41 -3.64 28.81 -17.54
N ARG A 42 -2.31 28.84 -17.56
CA ARG A 42 -1.50 29.53 -16.55
C ARG A 42 -1.66 31.04 -16.62
N ARG A 43 -1.71 31.63 -17.83
CA ARG A 43 -1.90 33.07 -18.01
C ARG A 43 -3.27 33.55 -17.57
N THR A 44 -4.33 32.78 -17.86
CA THR A 44 -5.70 33.11 -17.48
C THR A 44 -6.02 32.78 -16.02
N GLY A 45 -5.18 31.97 -15.35
CA GLY A 45 -5.41 31.51 -13.99
C GLY A 45 -6.56 30.51 -13.87
N GLN A 46 -7.00 29.91 -14.97
CA GLN A 46 -8.18 29.03 -15.03
C GLN A 46 -7.84 27.53 -14.94
N ARG A 47 -6.60 27.16 -14.59
CA ARG A 47 -6.13 25.77 -14.58
C ARG A 47 -7.01 24.81 -13.77
N ASP A 48 -7.38 25.19 -12.55
CA ASP A 48 -8.15 24.31 -11.66
C ASP A 48 -9.63 24.26 -12.08
N ALA A 49 -10.17 25.39 -12.56
CA ALA A 49 -11.53 25.46 -13.11
C ALA A 49 -11.67 24.59 -14.37
N TYR A 50 -10.66 24.63 -15.26
CA TYR A 50 -10.61 23.81 -16.47
C TYR A 50 -10.61 22.32 -16.16
N ALA A 51 -9.89 21.88 -15.11
CA ALA A 51 -9.85 20.47 -14.73
C ALA A 51 -11.20 19.96 -14.18
N ALA A 52 -12.00 20.82 -13.56
CA ALA A 52 -13.29 20.48 -12.95
C ALA A 52 -14.49 20.58 -13.91
N MET A 53 -14.32 21.18 -15.10
CA MET A 53 -15.38 21.35 -16.09
C MET A 53 -15.77 20.01 -16.75
N PRO A 54 -17.03 19.86 -17.22
CA PRO A 54 -17.45 18.68 -17.97
C PRO A 54 -16.75 18.59 -19.34
N PRO A 55 -16.60 17.38 -19.92
CA PRO A 55 -15.79 17.15 -21.12
C PRO A 55 -16.16 18.05 -22.31
N ASP A 56 -17.46 18.28 -22.55
CA ASP A 56 -17.94 19.07 -23.69
C ASP A 56 -17.59 20.56 -23.55
N GLU A 57 -17.75 21.13 -22.35
CA GLU A 57 -17.40 22.52 -22.07
C GLU A 57 -15.89 22.75 -22.11
N ARG A 58 -15.10 21.79 -21.62
CA ARG A 58 -13.63 21.83 -21.71
C ARG A 58 -13.17 21.85 -23.16
N ARG A 59 -13.74 21.00 -24.01
CA ARG A 59 -13.40 20.96 -25.45
C ARG A 59 -13.71 22.30 -26.11
N ALA A 60 -14.87 22.89 -25.84
CA ALA A 60 -15.22 24.20 -26.39
C ALA A 60 -14.23 25.30 -25.96
N LEU A 61 -13.85 25.33 -24.67
CA LEU A 61 -12.88 26.29 -24.15
C LEU A 61 -11.47 26.03 -24.70
N GLN A 62 -11.06 24.77 -24.83
CA GLN A 62 -9.81 24.37 -25.47
C GLN A 62 -9.75 24.91 -26.89
N THR A 63 -10.77 24.63 -27.73
CA THR A 63 -10.80 25.09 -29.12
C THR A 63 -10.71 26.61 -29.19
N GLN A 64 -11.38 27.33 -28.30
CA GLN A 64 -11.29 28.80 -28.23
C GLN A 64 -9.86 29.26 -27.89
N LEU A 65 -9.27 28.75 -26.81
CA LEU A 65 -7.91 29.13 -26.38
C LEU A 65 -6.86 28.79 -27.44
N LEU A 66 -6.95 27.63 -28.07
CA LEU A 66 -6.01 27.20 -29.11
C LEU A 66 -6.17 28.04 -30.38
N THR A 67 -7.39 28.40 -30.76
CA THR A 67 -7.65 29.29 -31.91
C THR A 67 -7.10 30.70 -31.66
N ASP A 68 -7.31 31.24 -30.46
CA ASP A 68 -6.79 32.55 -30.04
C ASP A 68 -5.25 32.55 -29.98
N ALA A 69 -4.66 31.46 -29.48
CA ALA A 69 -3.20 31.29 -29.43
C ALA A 69 -2.60 31.16 -30.85
N ALA A 70 -3.26 30.42 -31.74
CA ALA A 70 -2.87 30.29 -33.14
C ALA A 70 -2.91 31.64 -33.87
N ALA A 71 -3.95 32.45 -33.64
CA ALA A 71 -4.08 33.78 -34.22
C ALA A 71 -3.03 34.78 -33.73
N ARG A 72 -2.49 34.56 -32.51
CA ARG A 72 -1.48 35.43 -31.89
C ARG A 72 -0.05 35.10 -32.30
N ALA A 73 0.22 33.89 -32.81
CA ALA A 73 1.55 33.49 -33.23
C ALA A 73 1.96 34.19 -34.56
N PRO A 74 2.95 35.10 -34.58
CA PRO A 74 3.41 35.72 -35.82
C PRO A 74 4.09 34.67 -36.72
N GLY A 75 3.75 34.69 -38.00
CA GLY A 75 4.09 33.66 -38.98
C GLY A 75 5.59 33.47 -39.20
N ASP A 76 6.07 32.28 -38.81
CA ASP A 76 7.10 31.46 -39.48
C ASP A 76 7.33 30.11 -38.76
N GLY A 77 6.68 29.87 -37.61
CA GLY A 77 6.64 28.58 -36.90
C GLY A 77 5.19 28.09 -36.72
N ALA A 78 4.47 27.91 -37.83
CA ALA A 78 3.05 27.55 -37.82
C ALA A 78 2.82 26.25 -37.04
N LEU A 79 2.18 26.37 -35.87
CA LEU A 79 1.60 25.21 -35.21
C LEU A 79 0.60 24.55 -36.19
N PRO A 80 0.63 23.22 -36.34
CA PRO A 80 -0.31 22.49 -37.19
C PRO A 80 -1.75 22.76 -36.73
N ALA A 81 -2.76 22.60 -37.59
CA ALA A 81 -4.15 22.87 -37.21
C ALA A 81 -4.51 22.26 -35.84
N PRO A 82 -5.25 22.99 -34.98
CA PRO A 82 -5.53 22.53 -33.62
C PRO A 82 -6.27 21.18 -33.66
N PRO A 83 -5.88 20.21 -32.81
CA PRO A 83 -6.49 18.89 -32.80
C PRO A 83 -7.90 18.93 -32.20
N ASP A 84 -8.78 18.08 -32.74
CA ASP A 84 -10.16 17.88 -32.23
C ASP A 84 -10.20 17.00 -30.96
N ALA A 85 -9.07 16.43 -30.53
CA ALA A 85 -8.95 15.57 -29.36
C ALA A 85 -8.96 16.38 -28.04
N ASP A 86 -9.48 15.78 -26.97
CA ASP A 86 -9.44 16.38 -25.63
C ASP A 86 -8.02 16.26 -25.05
N LEU A 87 -7.26 17.37 -25.07
CA LEU A 87 -5.87 17.39 -24.60
C LEU A 87 -5.80 17.21 -23.07
N HIS A 88 -6.91 17.37 -22.35
CA HIS A 88 -6.95 17.10 -20.92
C HIS A 88 -6.71 15.61 -20.61
N GLU A 89 -7.08 14.68 -21.49
CA GLU A 89 -6.81 13.25 -21.30
C GLU A 89 -5.30 12.92 -21.31
N LEU A 90 -4.48 13.82 -21.86
CA LEU A 90 -3.03 13.73 -21.86
C LEU A 90 -2.38 14.31 -20.59
N MET A 91 -3.17 14.96 -19.72
CA MET A 91 -2.69 15.48 -18.44
C MET A 91 -2.55 14.34 -17.42
N PRO A 92 -1.60 14.45 -16.49
CA PRO A 92 -1.51 13.49 -15.40
C PRO A 92 -2.82 13.48 -14.58
N PRO A 93 -3.28 12.30 -14.13
CA PRO A 93 -4.49 12.21 -13.32
C PRO A 93 -4.33 12.95 -11.99
N ARG A 94 -5.45 13.38 -11.42
CA ARG A 94 -5.48 14.18 -10.18
C ARG A 94 -5.17 13.32 -8.95
N VAL A 95 -3.92 13.25 -8.51
CA VAL A 95 -3.47 12.43 -7.36
C VAL A 95 -4.29 12.59 -6.07
N ALA A 96 -4.90 13.76 -5.83
CA ALA A 96 -5.74 14.01 -4.64
C ALA A 96 -6.91 13.02 -4.47
N TRP A 97 -7.47 12.47 -5.55
CA TRP A 97 -8.54 11.46 -5.49
C TRP A 97 -8.16 10.21 -4.68
N ILE A 98 -6.89 9.81 -4.72
CA ILE A 98 -6.35 8.61 -4.08
C ILE A 98 -6.22 8.85 -2.57
N GLU A 99 -5.90 10.09 -2.18
CA GLU A 99 -5.86 10.51 -0.79
C GLU A 99 -7.29 10.65 -0.22
N GLU A 100 -8.23 11.19 -1.00
CA GLU A 100 -9.66 11.32 -0.64
C GLU A 100 -10.32 9.94 -0.45
N ASP A 101 -10.03 8.96 -1.33
CA ASP A 101 -10.54 7.58 -1.24
C ASP A 101 -9.88 6.75 -0.11
N GLY A 102 -8.84 7.30 0.54
CA GLY A 102 -8.13 6.69 1.66
C GLY A 102 -7.33 5.44 1.29
N GLY A 103 -7.06 5.21 0.01
CA GLY A 103 -6.31 4.06 -0.48
C GLY A 103 -6.61 3.67 -1.92
N PHE A 104 -5.75 2.82 -2.51
CA PHE A 104 -5.88 2.36 -3.89
C PHE A 104 -5.95 0.82 -3.98
N GLN A 105 -6.56 0.31 -5.03
CA GLN A 105 -6.68 -1.12 -5.29
C GLN A 105 -5.59 -1.57 -6.27
N LEU A 106 -4.79 -2.56 -5.89
CA LEU A 106 -3.77 -3.17 -6.75
C LEU A 106 -3.93 -4.69 -6.71
N PHE A 107 -4.19 -5.31 -7.87
CA PHE A 107 -4.34 -6.76 -8.02
C PHE A 107 -5.31 -7.44 -7.02
N GLY A 108 -6.43 -6.79 -6.71
CA GLY A 108 -7.42 -7.33 -5.78
C GLY A 108 -7.12 -7.06 -4.30
N GLN A 109 -6.04 -6.35 -3.98
CA GLN A 109 -5.72 -5.90 -2.62
C GLN A 109 -5.91 -4.39 -2.48
N ARG A 110 -6.54 -3.95 -1.38
CA ARG A 110 -6.69 -2.54 -1.04
C ARG A 110 -5.52 -2.08 -0.19
N TRP A 111 -4.82 -1.07 -0.65
CA TRP A 111 -3.69 -0.44 0.04
C TRP A 111 -4.16 0.87 0.66
N PRO A 112 -4.19 1.00 2.00
CA PRO A 112 -4.65 2.21 2.66
C PRO A 112 -3.63 3.34 2.59
N ILE A 113 -4.11 4.58 2.52
CA ILE A 113 -3.31 5.80 2.62
C ILE A 113 -3.86 6.63 3.79
N PRO A 114 -3.05 6.95 4.81
CA PRO A 114 -1.64 6.58 5.00
C PRO A 114 -1.46 5.09 5.34
N GLU A 115 -0.30 4.53 4.96
CA GLU A 115 0.06 3.15 5.31
C GLU A 115 0.15 2.99 6.83
N THR A 116 -0.93 2.48 7.43
CA THR A 116 -1.01 2.23 8.88
C THR A 116 -0.90 0.73 9.12
N THR A 117 0.11 0.31 9.89
CA THR A 117 0.19 -1.09 10.31
C THR A 117 -0.92 -1.35 11.34
N PRO A 118 -1.78 -2.36 11.14
CA PRO A 118 -2.84 -2.67 12.10
C PRO A 118 -2.26 -3.00 13.47
N ARG A 119 -2.96 -2.60 14.53
CA ARG A 119 -2.55 -2.92 15.90
C ARG A 119 -2.85 -4.39 16.21
N LEU A 120 -2.11 -4.97 17.16
CA LEU A 120 -2.38 -6.36 17.60
C LEU A 120 -3.81 -6.52 18.11
N ASP A 121 -4.31 -5.51 18.83
CA ASP A 121 -5.65 -5.51 19.41
C ASP A 121 -6.74 -5.50 18.32
N GLU A 122 -6.50 -4.80 17.21
CA GLU A 122 -7.40 -4.76 16.05
C GLU A 122 -7.44 -6.10 15.31
N LEU A 123 -6.35 -6.87 15.37
CA LEU A 123 -6.26 -8.21 14.79
C LEU A 123 -6.76 -9.31 15.76
N GLY A 124 -7.16 -8.95 16.98
CA GLY A 124 -7.57 -9.90 18.01
C GLY A 124 -6.42 -10.80 18.50
N ILE A 125 -5.16 -10.38 18.31
CA ILE A 125 -3.97 -11.17 18.65
C ILE A 125 -3.50 -10.78 20.05
N PRO A 126 -3.34 -11.75 20.98
CA PRO A 126 -2.85 -11.47 22.32
C PRO A 126 -1.45 -10.86 22.28
N ARG A 127 -1.29 -9.75 23.01
CA ARG A 127 0.00 -9.09 23.20
C ARG A 127 0.84 -9.87 24.21
N LEU A 128 2.09 -10.17 23.85
CA LEU A 128 3.02 -10.95 24.70
C LEU A 128 4.10 -10.09 25.38
N PHE A 129 3.99 -8.77 25.29
CA PHE A 129 4.95 -7.81 25.85
C PHE A 129 4.20 -6.68 26.58
N PRO A 130 4.82 -6.01 27.56
CA PRO A 130 4.16 -5.00 28.37
C PRO A 130 3.73 -3.77 27.55
N GLU A 131 2.77 -3.03 28.09
CA GLU A 131 2.40 -1.72 27.55
C GLU A 131 3.54 -0.70 27.76
N GLU A 132 3.64 0.31 26.89
CA GLU A 132 4.73 1.29 26.94
C GLU A 132 4.76 2.06 28.27
N PRO A 133 5.95 2.43 28.80
CA PRO A 133 7.29 2.30 28.22
C PRO A 133 8.01 0.98 28.57
N PHE A 134 8.69 0.37 27.60
CA PHE A 134 9.55 -0.79 27.82
C PHE A 134 10.77 -0.76 26.89
N ASP A 135 11.81 -1.51 27.27
CA ASP A 135 12.96 -1.74 26.40
C ASP A 135 12.61 -2.77 25.31
N ARG A 136 12.56 -2.29 24.06
CA ARG A 136 12.25 -3.12 22.88
C ARG A 136 13.27 -4.23 22.67
N ALA A 137 14.53 -4.01 23.01
CA ALA A 137 15.57 -5.03 22.87
C ALA A 137 15.33 -6.19 23.86
N ALA A 138 15.07 -5.88 25.12
CA ALA A 138 14.69 -6.87 26.11
C ALA A 138 13.41 -7.63 25.72
N ALA A 139 12.37 -6.93 25.24
CA ALA A 139 11.13 -7.57 24.80
C ALA A 139 11.34 -8.52 23.62
N LEU A 140 12.12 -8.12 22.60
CA LEU A 140 12.47 -8.99 21.47
C LEU A 140 13.25 -10.22 21.91
N GLN A 141 14.18 -10.06 22.87
CA GLN A 141 14.90 -11.18 23.44
C GLN A 141 13.95 -12.13 24.18
N THR A 142 13.05 -11.62 25.01
CA THR A 142 12.05 -12.45 25.70
C THR A 142 11.18 -13.22 24.70
N LEU A 143 10.68 -12.56 23.64
CA LEU A 143 9.89 -13.21 22.59
C LEU A 143 10.69 -14.28 21.83
N LEU A 144 11.98 -14.05 21.58
CA LEU A 144 12.86 -15.05 20.98
C LEU A 144 13.01 -16.27 21.89
N HIS A 145 13.22 -16.06 23.19
CA HIS A 145 13.28 -17.16 24.15
C HIS A 145 11.96 -17.94 24.21
N THR A 146 10.81 -17.26 24.18
CA THR A 146 9.51 -17.94 24.15
C THR A 146 9.33 -18.76 22.88
N LEU A 147 9.74 -18.23 21.71
CA LEU A 147 9.66 -18.93 20.43
C LEU A 147 10.55 -20.19 20.41
N LEU A 148 11.78 -20.08 20.91
CA LEU A 148 12.70 -21.21 20.99
C LEU A 148 12.20 -22.29 21.95
N LEU A 149 11.67 -21.88 23.10
CA LEU A 149 11.11 -22.81 24.09
C LEU A 149 9.90 -23.55 23.54
N THR A 150 8.98 -22.84 22.88
CA THR A 150 7.75 -23.44 22.33
C THR A 150 8.06 -24.35 21.15
N TYR A 151 9.04 -24.00 20.32
CA TYR A 151 9.56 -24.90 19.28
C TYR A 151 10.16 -26.19 19.88
N MET A 152 10.97 -26.09 20.94
CA MET A 152 11.52 -27.26 21.62
C MET A 152 10.45 -28.14 22.28
N GLN A 153 9.40 -27.53 22.83
CA GLN A 153 8.25 -28.26 23.38
C GLN A 153 7.45 -28.97 22.28
N LEU A 154 7.25 -28.29 21.14
CA LEU A 154 6.58 -28.86 19.98
C LEU A 154 7.33 -30.08 19.43
N THR A 155 8.65 -29.98 19.24
CA THR A 155 9.45 -31.12 18.78
C THR A 155 9.47 -32.26 19.80
N SER A 156 9.52 -31.94 21.10
CA SER A 156 9.40 -32.93 22.16
C SER A 156 8.04 -33.63 22.16
N ASP A 157 6.96 -32.94 21.85
CA ASP A 157 5.62 -33.53 21.75
C ASP A 157 5.43 -34.37 20.48
N LEU A 158 6.06 -33.99 19.37
CA LEU A 158 6.08 -34.80 18.15
C LEU A 158 6.86 -36.11 18.31
N LEU A 159 7.90 -36.10 19.16
CA LEU A 159 8.68 -37.29 19.48
C LEU A 159 8.00 -38.19 20.53
N ARG A 160 6.93 -37.72 21.18
CA ARG A 160 6.13 -38.58 22.07
C ARG A 160 5.29 -39.55 21.23
N PRO A 161 5.05 -40.78 21.73
CA PRO A 161 4.12 -41.68 21.07
C PRO A 161 2.76 -40.99 20.92
N ILE A 162 2.15 -41.16 19.74
CA ILE A 162 0.82 -40.61 19.43
C ILE A 162 -0.12 -41.04 20.54
N GLN A 163 -0.63 -40.06 21.30
CA GLN A 163 -1.61 -40.34 22.34
C GLN A 163 -2.84 -40.95 21.66
N PRO A 164 -3.37 -42.09 22.14
CA PRO A 164 -4.56 -42.66 21.56
C PRO A 164 -5.67 -41.61 21.63
N TYR A 165 -6.29 -41.35 20.48
CA TYR A 165 -7.47 -40.49 20.38
C TYR A 165 -8.47 -40.94 21.44
N THR A 166 -8.66 -40.14 22.49
CA THR A 166 -9.77 -40.36 23.41
C THR A 166 -11.00 -39.83 22.70
N PRO A 167 -11.90 -40.69 22.18
CA PRO A 167 -13.17 -40.19 21.69
C PRO A 167 -13.85 -39.45 22.83
N VAL A 168 -14.32 -38.24 22.53
CA VAL A 168 -15.13 -37.43 23.44
C VAL A 168 -16.36 -38.26 23.80
N GLY A 169 -16.33 -38.89 24.97
CA GLY A 169 -17.54 -39.37 25.60
C GLY A 169 -18.33 -38.16 26.09
N PRO A 170 -19.67 -38.15 25.97
CA PRO A 170 -20.49 -37.09 26.56
C PRO A 170 -20.13 -36.93 28.05
N PRO A 171 -20.20 -35.71 28.60
CA PRO A 171 -19.79 -35.43 29.97
C PRO A 171 -20.49 -36.43 30.89
N ARG A 172 -19.68 -37.24 31.59
CA ARG A 172 -20.16 -38.25 32.53
C ARG A 172 -20.65 -37.54 33.80
N GLY A 173 -21.81 -36.89 33.67
CA GLY A 173 -22.40 -36.02 34.69
C GLY A 173 -23.89 -35.73 34.48
N ALA A 174 -24.56 -36.34 33.49
CA ALA A 174 -26.01 -36.21 33.27
C ALA A 174 -26.77 -37.54 33.43
N ALA A 175 -26.23 -38.48 34.23
CA ALA A 175 -26.97 -39.65 34.69
C ALA A 175 -27.47 -39.38 36.12
N ALA A 176 -28.41 -38.44 36.24
CA ALA A 176 -29.19 -38.25 37.46
C ALA A 176 -30.67 -38.19 37.07
N ALA A 177 -31.36 -39.28 37.42
CA ALA A 177 -32.79 -39.38 37.70
C ALA A 177 -33.78 -38.74 36.72
N ASN A 178 -34.51 -39.57 35.98
CA ASN A 178 -35.93 -39.28 35.77
C ASN A 178 -36.75 -40.56 35.71
N ASP A 179 -37.35 -40.88 36.86
CA ASP A 179 -38.46 -41.81 37.00
C ASP A 179 -39.76 -41.04 36.70
N GLY A 180 -40.55 -41.55 35.74
CA GLY A 180 -42.01 -41.41 35.68
C GLY A 180 -42.64 -40.04 35.36
N GLY A 181 -43.52 -40.01 34.36
CA GLY A 181 -44.63 -39.02 34.31
C GLY A 181 -45.10 -38.62 32.92
N ALA A 182 -46.23 -39.19 32.49
CA ALA A 182 -46.97 -38.79 31.30
C ALA A 182 -47.69 -37.43 31.46
N GLY A 183 -47.89 -36.71 30.36
CA GLY A 183 -48.78 -35.54 30.30
C GLY A 183 -48.64 -34.74 29.01
N GLU A 184 -49.61 -34.88 28.10
CA GLU A 184 -49.75 -34.11 26.85
C GLU A 184 -50.23 -32.67 27.10
N GLY A 185 -49.88 -31.76 26.19
CA GLY A 185 -50.71 -30.59 25.86
C GLY A 185 -49.96 -29.26 25.71
N GLY A 186 -50.13 -28.60 24.56
CA GLY A 186 -50.06 -27.14 24.46
C GLY A 186 -49.13 -26.56 23.40
N ALA A 187 -49.68 -26.24 22.23
CA ALA A 187 -49.07 -25.37 21.24
C ALA A 187 -49.09 -23.89 21.69
N GLY A 188 -48.05 -23.13 21.33
CA GLY A 188 -48.01 -21.68 21.50
C GLY A 188 -46.81 -21.07 20.75
N ALA A 189 -47.09 -20.32 19.69
CA ALA A 189 -46.11 -19.63 18.87
C ALA A 189 -45.64 -18.30 19.50
N GLY A 190 -44.44 -17.84 19.15
CA GLY A 190 -44.09 -16.42 19.15
C GLY A 190 -42.64 -16.10 19.53
N GLY A 191 -41.94 -15.36 18.65
CA GLY A 191 -40.92 -14.38 19.07
C GLY A 191 -39.50 -14.60 18.54
N ALA A 192 -39.12 -13.77 17.58
CA ALA A 192 -37.77 -13.65 17.04
C ALA A 192 -36.79 -13.01 18.03
N GLY A 193 -35.52 -13.41 17.92
CA GLY A 193 -34.38 -12.79 18.60
C GLY A 193 -33.10 -13.46 18.12
N ALA A 194 -32.49 -12.90 17.09
CA ALA A 194 -31.20 -13.32 16.57
C ALA A 194 -30.10 -12.98 17.59
N ASP A 195 -29.36 -13.99 18.03
CA ASP A 195 -27.97 -13.86 18.44
C ASP A 195 -27.27 -15.17 18.07
N GLY A 196 -26.71 -15.18 16.86
CA GLY A 196 -25.83 -16.22 16.38
C GLY A 196 -24.49 -16.12 17.10
N ALA A 197 -24.38 -16.77 18.24
CA ALA A 197 -23.12 -17.23 18.78
C ALA A 197 -23.23 -18.75 18.88
N ASP A 198 -22.96 -19.42 17.76
CA ASP A 198 -22.75 -20.86 17.71
C ASP A 198 -21.60 -21.22 18.66
N GLY A 199 -21.94 -21.50 19.91
CA GLY A 199 -21.09 -22.21 20.86
C GLY A 199 -20.96 -23.66 20.43
N ALA A 200 -20.29 -23.90 19.30
CA ALA A 200 -19.73 -25.20 19.03
C ALA A 200 -18.76 -25.52 20.19
N PRO A 201 -18.86 -26.67 20.85
CA PRO A 201 -17.87 -27.04 21.85
C PRO A 201 -16.52 -27.10 21.13
N GLU A 202 -15.61 -26.19 21.48
CA GLU A 202 -14.24 -26.17 20.96
C GLU A 202 -13.72 -27.61 21.08
N ALA A 203 -13.49 -28.25 19.94
CA ALA A 203 -12.92 -29.59 19.92
C ALA A 203 -11.63 -29.52 20.76
N PRO A 204 -11.38 -30.47 21.67
CA PRO A 204 -10.21 -30.43 22.53
C PRO A 204 -8.98 -30.31 21.63
N THR A 205 -8.35 -29.13 21.67
CA THR A 205 -7.16 -28.86 20.87
C THR A 205 -6.08 -29.81 21.35
N THR A 206 -5.38 -30.43 20.40
CA THR A 206 -4.23 -31.24 20.78
C THR A 206 -3.15 -30.31 21.32
N ARG A 207 -2.34 -30.77 22.28
CA ARG A 207 -1.20 -29.99 22.80
C ARG A 207 -0.30 -29.42 21.69
N ILE A 208 -0.18 -30.15 20.59
CA ILE A 208 0.55 -29.74 19.38
C ILE A 208 -0.09 -28.49 18.75
N GLN A 209 -1.43 -28.48 18.61
CA GLN A 209 -2.16 -27.31 18.08
C GLN A 209 -2.03 -26.09 18.99
N ASP A 210 -2.02 -26.28 20.31
CA ASP A 210 -1.84 -25.17 21.26
C ASP A 210 -0.44 -24.55 21.13
N HIS A 211 0.60 -25.39 21.07
CA HIS A 211 1.97 -24.92 20.87
C HIS A 211 2.15 -24.24 19.50
N LEU A 212 1.49 -24.73 18.45
CA LEU A 212 1.49 -24.08 17.13
C LEU A 212 0.83 -22.70 17.16
N ARG A 213 -0.35 -22.58 17.77
CA ARG A 213 -1.07 -21.30 17.94
C ARG A 213 -0.24 -20.31 18.76
N HIS A 214 0.42 -20.78 19.81
CA HIS A 214 1.29 -19.95 20.63
C HIS A 214 2.54 -19.49 19.87
N LEU A 215 3.14 -20.36 19.05
CA LEU A 215 4.27 -20.01 18.18
C LEU A 215 3.88 -18.96 17.15
N GLU A 216 2.72 -19.12 16.48
CA GLU A 216 2.18 -18.14 15.55
C GLU A 216 1.99 -16.77 16.22
N THR A 217 1.36 -16.76 17.39
CA THR A 217 1.17 -15.54 18.19
C THR A 217 2.51 -14.88 18.53
N ALA A 218 3.51 -15.66 18.95
CA ALA A 218 4.85 -15.15 19.26
C ALA A 218 5.56 -14.56 18.04
N VAL A 219 5.45 -15.19 16.87
CA VAL A 219 6.03 -14.69 15.61
C VAL A 219 5.38 -13.38 15.19
N ILE A 220 4.05 -13.26 15.29
CA ILE A 220 3.35 -12.02 14.93
C ILE A 220 3.73 -10.88 15.89
N ASN A 221 3.78 -11.15 17.19
CA ASN A 221 4.26 -10.19 18.19
C ASN A 221 5.71 -9.73 17.92
N PHE A 222 6.59 -10.66 17.54
CA PHE A 222 7.97 -10.36 17.19
C PHE A 222 8.05 -9.47 15.94
N GLN A 223 7.33 -9.85 14.88
CA GLN A 223 7.29 -9.10 13.62
C GLN A 223 6.75 -7.68 13.84
N TYR A 224 5.74 -7.53 14.69
CA TYR A 224 5.19 -6.24 15.05
C TYR A 224 6.23 -5.32 15.71
N LEU A 225 6.96 -5.81 16.72
CA LEU A 225 8.03 -5.03 17.36
C LEU A 225 9.16 -4.66 16.38
N VAL A 226 9.53 -5.58 15.49
CA VAL A 226 10.51 -5.30 14.43
C VAL A 226 9.99 -4.22 13.47
N ASN A 227 8.72 -4.27 13.10
CA ASN A 227 8.11 -3.27 12.22
C ASN A 227 8.10 -1.88 12.85
N GLN A 228 7.87 -1.78 14.16
CA GLN A 228 7.97 -0.51 14.88
C GLN A 228 9.38 0.10 14.89
N LEU A 229 10.43 -0.72 14.74
CA LEU A 229 11.82 -0.25 14.68
C LEU A 229 12.24 0.26 13.29
N ARG A 230 11.45 0.00 12.23
CA ARG A 230 11.79 0.40 10.85
C ARG A 230 12.02 1.91 10.68
N PRO A 231 11.20 2.81 11.23
CA PRO A 231 11.42 4.25 11.09
C PRO A 231 12.74 4.71 11.73
N VAL A 232 13.08 4.16 12.91
CA VAL A 232 14.31 4.49 13.64
C VAL A 232 15.54 3.97 12.87
N GLN A 233 15.46 2.78 12.30
CA GLN A 233 16.49 2.23 11.43
C GLN A 233 16.68 3.09 10.18
N ALA A 234 15.59 3.53 9.55
CA ALA A 234 15.64 4.39 8.37
C ALA A 234 16.32 5.74 8.68
N SER A 235 15.98 6.39 9.79
CA SER A 235 16.63 7.64 10.20
C SER A 235 18.12 7.47 10.48
N ALA A 236 18.51 6.40 11.18
CA ALA A 236 19.92 6.11 11.45
C ALA A 236 20.70 5.80 10.15
N SER A 237 20.07 5.10 9.22
CA SER A 237 20.67 4.79 7.91
C SER A 237 20.86 6.05 7.07
N LEU A 238 19.90 6.99 7.10
CA LEU A 238 20.00 8.29 6.45
C LEU A 238 21.12 9.14 7.08
N GLU A 239 21.21 9.18 8.41
CA GLU A 239 22.27 9.89 9.12
C GLU A 239 23.66 9.39 8.70
N GLN A 240 23.84 8.06 8.66
CA GLN A 240 25.09 7.45 8.19
C GLN A 240 25.42 7.83 6.75
N LEU A 241 24.43 7.82 5.86
CA LEU A 241 24.60 8.20 4.45
C LEU A 241 25.04 9.68 4.35
N LEU A 242 24.38 10.58 5.08
CA LEU A 242 24.72 12.00 5.09
C LEU A 242 26.12 12.24 5.64
N ALA A 243 26.51 11.56 6.73
CA ALA A 243 27.86 11.63 7.27
C ALA A 243 28.91 11.17 6.23
N GLN A 244 28.64 10.11 5.48
CA GLN A 244 29.51 9.64 4.40
C GLN A 244 29.61 10.67 3.26
N GLN A 245 28.51 11.34 2.90
CA GLN A 245 28.51 12.39 1.88
C GLN A 245 29.33 13.61 2.30
N VAL A 246 29.19 14.06 3.55
CA VAL A 246 29.99 15.16 4.11
C VAL A 246 31.47 14.79 4.10
N ALA A 247 31.83 13.61 4.60
CA ALA A 247 33.21 13.13 4.60
C ALA A 247 33.79 12.98 3.17
N ARG A 248 32.97 12.58 2.19
CA ARG A 248 33.37 12.55 0.77
C ARG A 248 33.65 13.96 0.25
N ARG A 249 32.76 14.91 0.50
CA ARG A 249 32.91 16.30 0.04
C ARG A 249 34.12 16.98 0.67
N GLU A 250 34.35 16.80 1.96
CA GLU A 250 35.54 17.34 2.62
C GLU A 250 36.84 16.82 2.01
N ARG A 251 36.92 15.50 1.76
CA ARG A 251 38.10 14.90 1.09
C ARG A 251 38.31 15.47 -0.31
N GLN A 252 37.23 15.64 -1.08
CA GLN A 252 37.30 16.27 -2.40
C GLN A 252 37.79 17.73 -2.31
N THR A 253 37.26 18.53 -1.40
CA THR A 253 37.69 19.93 -1.21
C THR A 253 39.15 20.01 -0.77
N ARG A 254 39.60 19.15 0.15
CA ARG A 254 41.01 19.09 0.58
C ARG A 254 41.92 18.75 -0.61
N LEU A 255 41.54 17.76 -1.42
CA LEU A 255 42.30 17.37 -2.62
C LEU A 255 42.36 18.51 -3.65
N LEU A 256 41.24 19.19 -3.92
CA LEU A 256 41.21 20.32 -4.84
C LEU A 256 42.07 21.47 -4.34
N ARG A 257 41.99 21.83 -3.05
CA ARG A 257 42.84 22.86 -2.44
C ARG A 257 44.32 22.53 -2.55
N ALA A 258 44.69 21.28 -2.28
CA ALA A 258 46.07 20.81 -2.42
C ALA A 258 46.55 20.90 -3.88
N LYS A 259 45.75 20.46 -4.84
CA LYS A 259 46.07 20.58 -6.28
C LYS A 259 46.21 22.03 -6.73
N SER A 260 45.28 22.91 -6.34
CA SER A 260 45.37 24.33 -6.68
C SER A 260 46.58 25.02 -6.05
N ALA A 261 46.99 24.62 -4.85
CA ALA A 261 48.23 25.12 -4.23
C ALA A 261 49.47 24.69 -5.03
N ALA A 262 49.56 23.41 -5.41
CA ALA A 262 50.65 22.89 -6.23
C ALA A 262 50.71 23.57 -7.62
N ILE A 263 49.56 23.77 -8.28
CA ILE A 263 49.50 24.48 -9.57
C ILE A 263 49.98 25.93 -9.42
N ARG A 264 49.59 26.62 -8.35
CA ARG A 264 50.06 28.00 -8.10
C ARG A 264 51.56 28.07 -7.87
N GLU A 265 52.13 27.10 -7.16
CA GLU A 265 53.58 26.99 -6.95
C GLU A 265 54.32 26.76 -8.27
N GLU A 266 53.80 25.88 -9.13
CA GLU A 266 54.39 25.61 -10.44
C GLU A 266 54.30 26.81 -11.39
N ILE A 267 53.17 27.52 -11.41
CA ILE A 267 53.02 28.76 -12.18
C ILE A 267 54.02 29.81 -11.70
N ALA A 268 54.17 29.98 -10.38
CA ALA A 268 55.13 30.93 -9.82
C ALA A 268 56.58 30.59 -10.22
N ARG A 269 56.93 29.30 -10.25
CA ARG A 269 58.24 28.81 -10.71
C ARG A 269 58.48 29.11 -12.20
N LEU A 270 57.47 28.95 -13.06
CA LEU A 270 57.59 29.18 -14.50
C LEU A 270 57.52 30.66 -14.90
N SER A 271 57.01 31.53 -14.02
CA SER A 271 56.92 32.98 -14.24
C SER A 271 58.19 33.76 -13.85
N LEU A 272 59.22 33.08 -13.36
CA LEU A 272 60.57 33.58 -13.08
C LEU A 272 61.52 33.12 -14.18
#